data_AF-A0A1H0C2I7-F1
#
_entry.id   AF-A0A1H0C2I7-F1
#
_cell.length_a   1.000
_cell.length_b   1.000
_cell.length_c   1.000
_cell.angle_alpha   90.00
_cell.angle_beta   90.00
_cell.angle_gamma   90.00
#
_symmetry.space_group_name_H-M   'P 1'
#
loop_
_entity.id
_entity.type
_entity.pdbx_description
1 polymer ?
#
loop_
_entity_poly.entity_id
_entity_poly.type
_entity_poly.pdbx_seq_one_letter_code
_entity_poly.pdbx_strand_id
1 'polypeptide(L)'
;MTSILRGVRPLDVVLATAMTALGVLLMVFNTQGSDDGTRIGSTSWLMVPVFAAATLPVLLRRHHLWAVLGVTAAALAVHDVAFGWVVRCGAGLPLSFALAYAAGRLLTDRRRSVAAVVAVVGIQFLVLVRDSAAGLDIIPVTAVIAAVFWGVGLLVQRRTHHVAAPVPATPAETLV
;
A
#
# COMPACT_ATOMS: atom_id res chain seq x y z
N MET A 1 18.70 -19.47 -1.08
CA MET A 1 17.78 -18.32 -0.94
C MET A 1 16.61 -18.54 -1.88
N THR A 2 15.41 -18.65 -1.32
CA THR A 2 14.16 -19.04 -2.00
C THR A 2 13.84 -18.13 -3.19
N SER A 3 13.38 -18.70 -4.30
CA SER A 3 13.02 -17.99 -5.55
C SER A 3 12.03 -16.83 -5.34
N ILE A 4 11.26 -16.87 -4.25
CA ILE A 4 10.24 -15.90 -3.85
C ILE A 4 10.81 -14.50 -3.60
N LEU A 5 12.06 -14.37 -3.15
CA LEU A 5 12.69 -13.06 -2.86
C LEU A 5 13.46 -12.48 -4.06
N ARG A 6 13.55 -13.18 -5.19
CA ARG A 6 14.20 -12.65 -6.40
C ARG A 6 13.37 -11.49 -6.95
N GLY A 7 13.94 -10.29 -6.97
CA GLY A 7 13.31 -9.09 -7.55
C GLY A 7 12.85 -8.04 -6.54
N VAL A 8 12.96 -8.32 -5.23
CA VAL A 8 12.76 -7.32 -4.17
C VAL A 8 13.86 -6.26 -4.27
N ARG A 9 13.49 -5.00 -4.50
CA ARG A 9 14.47 -3.90 -4.53
C ARG A 9 14.71 -3.34 -3.12
N PRO A 10 15.88 -2.72 -2.84
CA PRO A 10 16.15 -2.10 -1.55
C PRO A 10 15.06 -1.11 -1.11
N LEU A 11 14.50 -0.35 -2.05
CA LEU A 11 13.42 0.60 -1.77
C LEU A 11 12.11 -0.08 -1.34
N ASP A 12 11.84 -1.31 -1.81
CA ASP A 12 10.67 -2.07 -1.36
C ASP A 12 10.84 -2.52 0.09
N VAL A 13 12.07 -2.90 0.48
CA VAL A 13 12.41 -3.20 1.87
C VAL A 13 12.25 -1.96 2.74
N VAL A 14 12.82 -0.82 2.34
CA VAL A 14 12.70 0.44 3.09
C VAL A 14 11.23 0.81 3.30
N LEU A 15 10.40 0.72 2.25
CA LEU A 15 8.98 1.04 2.37
C LEU A 15 8.26 0.06 3.31
N ALA A 16 8.45 -1.24 3.14
CA ALA A 16 7.82 -2.25 3.98
C ALA A 16 8.23 -2.07 5.45
N THR A 17 9.52 -1.86 5.72
CA THR A 17 10.04 -1.59 7.07
C THR A 17 9.45 -0.30 7.65
N ALA A 18 9.41 0.79 6.89
CA ALA A 18 8.85 2.06 7.36
C ALA A 18 7.35 1.93 7.70
N MET A 19 6.57 1.29 6.82
CA MET A 19 5.13 1.07 7.05
C MET A 19 4.89 0.12 8.23
N THR A 20 5.70 -0.92 8.37
CA THR A 20 5.62 -1.86 9.51
C THR A 20 5.97 -1.14 10.81
N ALA A 21 7.06 -0.38 10.85
CA ALA A 21 7.50 0.37 12.03
C ALA A 21 6.45 1.40 12.46
N LEU A 22 5.87 2.15 11.51
CA LEU A 22 4.79 3.11 11.78
C LEU A 22 3.54 2.40 12.35
N GLY A 23 3.19 1.25 11.77
CA GLY A 23 2.12 0.40 12.28
C GLY A 23 2.35 -0.09 13.71
N VAL A 24 3.53 -0.65 13.97
CA VAL A 24 3.95 -1.12 15.30
C VAL A 24 3.85 0.02 16.32
N LEU A 25 4.41 1.19 15.99
CA LEU A 25 4.38 2.36 16.86
C LEU A 25 2.94 2.78 17.22
N LEU A 26 2.06 2.84 16.22
CA LEU A 26 0.64 3.15 16.45
C LEU A 26 -0.05 2.08 17.30
N MET A 27 0.22 0.80 17.08
CA MET A 27 -0.38 -0.25 17.91
C MET A 27 0.11 -0.18 19.36
N VAL A 28 1.36 0.19 19.60
CA VAL A 28 1.89 0.45 20.95
C VAL A 28 1.17 1.64 21.60
N PHE A 29 0.90 2.72 20.85
CA PHE A 29 0.12 3.84 21.40
C PHE A 29 -1.33 3.43 21.71
N ASN A 30 -1.96 2.63 20.86
CA ASN A 30 -3.30 2.08 21.13
C ASN A 30 -3.32 1.22 22.41
N THR A 31 -2.30 0.39 22.67
CA THR A 31 -2.26 -0.44 23.90
C THR A 31 -2.02 0.37 25.17
N GLN A 32 -1.40 1.54 25.06
CA GLN A 32 -1.12 2.44 26.18
C GLN A 32 -2.29 3.36 26.53
N GLY A 33 -3.39 3.32 25.77
CA GLY A 33 -4.59 4.12 26.05
C GLY A 33 -4.34 5.60 25.78
N SER A 34 -4.07 5.95 24.52
CA SER A 34 -3.82 7.34 24.12
C SER A 34 -5.14 8.10 23.86
N ASP A 35 -5.38 9.10 24.72
CA ASP A 35 -6.35 10.20 24.65
C ASP A 35 -7.83 9.93 24.98
N ASP A 36 -8.40 10.84 25.81
CA ASP A 36 -9.81 10.91 26.25
C ASP A 36 -10.83 11.10 25.10
N GLY A 37 -10.37 11.27 23.87
CA GLY A 37 -11.19 11.47 22.67
C GLY A 37 -11.31 10.25 21.75
N THR A 38 -10.55 9.18 21.96
CA THR A 38 -10.54 8.02 21.05
C THR A 38 -11.10 6.76 21.69
N ARG A 39 -11.99 6.07 20.97
CA ARG A 39 -12.54 4.78 21.43
C ARG A 39 -11.57 3.66 21.10
N ILE A 40 -10.92 3.07 22.11
CA ILE A 40 -10.06 1.89 21.98
C ILE A 40 -10.83 0.65 22.45
N GLY A 41 -11.08 -0.31 21.55
CA GLY A 41 -11.82 -1.54 21.80
C GLY A 41 -10.96 -2.71 22.28
N SER A 42 -9.63 -2.63 22.13
CA SER A 42 -8.69 -3.68 22.50
C SER A 42 -7.33 -3.09 22.86
N THR A 43 -6.69 -3.65 23.89
CA THR A 43 -5.30 -3.36 24.30
C THR A 43 -4.38 -4.58 24.10
N SER A 44 -4.83 -5.57 23.33
CA SER A 44 -4.07 -6.79 23.06
C SER A 44 -2.82 -6.52 22.22
N TRP A 45 -1.67 -7.04 22.67
CA TRP A 45 -0.41 -7.01 21.91
C TRP A 45 -0.46 -7.78 20.59
N LEU A 46 -1.49 -8.63 20.39
CA LEU A 46 -1.72 -9.33 19.12
C LEU A 46 -2.05 -8.38 17.97
N MET A 47 -2.41 -7.12 18.25
CA MET A 47 -2.60 -6.10 17.21
C MET A 47 -1.34 -5.90 16.35
N VAL A 48 -0.15 -5.94 16.97
CA VAL A 48 1.13 -5.71 16.31
C VAL A 48 1.42 -6.74 15.20
N PRO A 49 1.46 -8.07 15.47
CA PRO A 49 1.73 -9.05 14.42
C PRO A 49 0.63 -9.11 13.36
N VAL A 50 -0.64 -8.86 13.71
CA VAL A 50 -1.73 -8.82 12.73
C VAL A 50 -1.57 -7.61 11.79
N PHE A 51 -1.21 -6.44 12.31
CA PHE A 51 -0.94 -5.27 11.48
C PHE A 51 0.33 -5.45 10.63
N ALA A 52 1.38 -6.09 11.17
CA ALA A 52 2.56 -6.45 10.40
C ALA A 52 2.19 -7.35 9.21
N ALA A 53 1.26 -8.29 9.38
CA ALA A 53 0.77 -9.13 8.28
C ALA A 53 0.08 -8.33 7.17
N ALA A 54 -0.47 -7.14 7.45
CA ALA A 54 -1.06 -6.26 6.44
C ALA A 54 0.00 -5.51 5.61
N THR A 55 1.19 -5.26 6.18
CA THR A 55 2.26 -4.44 5.58
C THR A 55 3.37 -5.26 4.92
N LEU A 56 3.71 -6.43 5.44
CA LEU A 56 4.72 -7.33 4.87
C LEU A 56 4.50 -7.72 3.39
N PRO A 57 3.25 -7.96 2.92
CA PRO A 57 3.00 -8.29 1.51
C PRO A 57 3.51 -7.23 0.53
N VAL A 58 3.69 -5.97 0.97
CA VAL A 58 4.23 -4.88 0.14
C VAL A 58 5.59 -5.23 -0.47
N LEU A 59 6.39 -6.10 0.15
CA LEU A 59 7.64 -6.60 -0.40
C LEU A 59 7.46 -7.30 -1.77
N LEU A 60 6.30 -7.93 -1.97
CA LEU A 60 5.97 -8.71 -3.17
C LEU A 60 5.17 -7.91 -4.20
N ARG A 61 4.99 -6.60 -4.00
CA ARG A 61 4.14 -5.74 -4.83
C ARG A 61 4.51 -5.72 -6.31
N ARG A 62 5.80 -5.95 -6.64
CA ARG A 62 6.30 -5.96 -8.03
C ARG A 62 5.87 -7.19 -8.82
N HIS A 63 5.61 -8.31 -8.15
CA HIS A 63 5.29 -9.58 -8.79
C HIS A 63 3.80 -9.89 -8.72
N HIS A 64 3.15 -9.59 -7.58
CA HIS A 64 1.79 -10.03 -7.31
C HIS A 64 0.93 -8.94 -6.66
N LEU A 65 0.82 -7.76 -7.29
CA LEU A 65 0.09 -6.63 -6.70
C LEU A 65 -1.35 -6.98 -6.28
N TRP A 66 -2.06 -7.80 -7.05
CA TRP A 66 -3.41 -8.27 -6.67
C TRP A 66 -3.43 -9.13 -5.42
N ALA A 67 -2.43 -10.01 -5.26
CA ALA A 67 -2.29 -10.79 -4.03
C ALA A 67 -1.96 -9.88 -2.84
N VAL A 68 -1.11 -8.87 -3.04
CA VAL A 68 -0.80 -7.86 -2.02
C VAL A 68 -2.07 -7.11 -1.59
N LEU A 69 -2.86 -6.61 -2.54
CA LEU A 69 -4.12 -5.91 -2.24
C LEU A 69 -5.08 -6.83 -1.47
N GLY A 70 -5.24 -8.08 -1.92
CA GLY A 70 -6.12 -9.06 -1.28
C GLY A 70 -5.67 -9.41 0.15
N VAL A 71 -4.38 -9.69 0.35
CA VAL A 71 -3.84 -10.03 1.69
C VAL A 71 -3.90 -8.83 2.62
N THR A 72 -3.57 -7.62 2.16
CA THR A 72 -3.68 -6.40 2.96
C THR A 72 -5.14 -6.15 3.35
N ALA A 73 -6.09 -6.27 2.43
CA ALA A 73 -7.51 -6.12 2.73
C ALA A 73 -8.00 -7.18 3.74
N ALA A 74 -7.64 -8.44 3.54
CA ALA A 74 -8.02 -9.53 4.45
C ALA A 74 -7.41 -9.34 5.85
N ALA A 75 -6.14 -8.96 5.95
CA ALA A 75 -5.49 -8.69 7.22
C ALA A 75 -6.13 -7.52 7.98
N LEU A 76 -6.49 -6.44 7.28
CA LEU A 76 -7.22 -5.32 7.87
C LEU A 76 -8.62 -5.74 8.32
N ALA A 77 -9.37 -6.49 7.50
CA ALA A 77 -10.68 -6.99 7.91
C ALA A 77 -10.61 -7.89 9.15
N VAL A 78 -9.61 -8.79 9.21
CA VAL A 78 -9.36 -9.62 10.41
C VAL A 78 -9.02 -8.74 11.60
N HIS A 79 -8.19 -7.72 11.42
CA HIS A 79 -7.84 -6.76 12.47
C HIS A 79 -9.09 -6.04 13.02
N ASP A 80 -10.01 -5.65 12.14
CA ASP A 80 -11.25 -4.96 12.49
C ASP A 80 -12.17 -5.83 13.32
N VAL A 81 -12.36 -7.07 12.89
CA VAL A 81 -13.22 -8.04 13.57
C VAL A 81 -12.60 -8.44 14.91
N ALA A 82 -11.28 -8.61 14.98
CA ALA A 82 -10.61 -9.08 16.18
C ALA A 82 -10.45 -8.01 17.27
N PHE A 83 -10.22 -6.74 16.88
CA PHE A 83 -9.79 -5.69 17.83
C PHE A 83 -10.78 -4.52 17.96
N GLY A 84 -11.83 -4.48 17.13
CA GLY A 84 -12.86 -3.44 17.22
C GLY A 84 -12.33 -2.05 16.89
N TRP A 85 -12.77 -1.02 17.62
CA TRP A 85 -12.39 0.37 17.38
C TRP A 85 -10.95 0.65 17.81
N VAL A 86 -10.09 1.11 16.91
CA VAL A 86 -8.71 1.52 17.23
C VAL A 86 -8.26 2.64 16.29
N VAL A 87 -7.19 3.36 16.63
CA VAL A 87 -6.59 4.38 15.76
C VAL A 87 -5.65 3.72 14.76
N ARG A 88 -5.95 3.84 13.46
CA ARG A 88 -5.30 3.09 12.37
C ARG A 88 -4.91 3.97 11.20
N CYS A 89 -5.63 5.06 11.00
CA CYS A 89 -5.46 5.97 9.88
C CYS A 89 -4.00 6.41 9.70
N GLY A 90 -3.24 6.56 10.80
CA GLY A 90 -1.82 6.92 10.77
C GLY A 90 -0.88 5.95 10.04
N ALA A 91 -1.21 4.67 9.88
CA ALA A 91 -0.42 3.70 9.10
C ALA A 91 -1.20 3.07 7.95
N GLY A 92 -2.50 2.83 8.14
CA GLY A 92 -3.37 2.24 7.12
C GLY A 92 -3.54 3.15 5.89
N LEU A 93 -3.70 4.47 6.09
CA LEU A 93 -3.84 5.40 4.97
C LEU A 93 -2.54 5.56 4.17
N PRO A 94 -1.36 5.81 4.78
CA PRO A 94 -0.09 5.83 4.06
C PRO A 94 0.16 4.55 3.25
N LEU A 95 -0.15 3.38 3.81
CA LEU A 95 -0.07 2.10 3.12
C LEU A 95 -0.97 2.09 1.88
N SER A 96 -2.23 2.52 2.01
CA SER A 96 -3.18 2.60 0.90
C SER A 96 -2.67 3.52 -0.23
N PHE A 97 -2.06 4.66 0.10
CA PHE A 97 -1.49 5.58 -0.89
C PHE A 97 -0.27 4.99 -1.60
N ALA A 98 0.58 4.28 -0.86
CA ALA A 98 1.71 3.56 -1.44
C ALA A 98 1.24 2.45 -2.41
N LEU A 99 0.13 1.78 -2.11
CA LEU A 99 -0.50 0.79 -2.99
C LEU A 99 -1.15 1.46 -4.22
N ALA A 100 -1.78 2.62 -4.08
CA ALA A 100 -2.30 3.41 -5.21
C ALA A 100 -1.18 3.80 -6.18
N TYR A 101 -0.07 4.32 -5.64
CA TYR A 101 1.13 4.60 -6.44
C TYR A 101 1.64 3.35 -7.14
N ALA A 102 1.73 2.22 -6.43
CA ALA A 102 2.15 0.94 -7.01
C ALA A 102 1.22 0.48 -8.15
N ALA A 103 -0.10 0.65 -8.01
CA ALA A 103 -1.08 0.33 -9.05
C ALA A 103 -0.86 1.17 -10.32
N GLY A 104 -0.55 2.45 -10.20
CA GLY A 104 -0.23 3.31 -11.34
C GLY A 104 1.14 3.00 -11.94
N ARG A 105 2.10 2.61 -11.09
CA ARG A 105 3.48 2.39 -11.53
C ARG A 105 3.72 1.03 -12.20
N LEU A 106 3.04 -0.02 -11.72
CA LEU A 106 3.38 -1.42 -12.02
C LEU A 106 2.39 -2.10 -12.97
N LEU A 107 1.12 -1.67 -13.00
CA LEU A 107 0.12 -2.23 -13.92
C LEU A 107 0.14 -1.45 -15.22
N THR A 108 0.45 -2.12 -16.34
CA THR A 108 0.47 -1.52 -17.68
C THR A 108 -0.91 -1.42 -18.32
N ASP A 109 -1.81 -2.37 -18.02
CA ASP A 109 -3.19 -2.33 -18.49
C ASP A 109 -4.01 -1.30 -17.70
N ARG A 110 -4.65 -0.37 -18.41
CA ARG A 110 -5.42 0.73 -17.80
C ARG A 110 -6.62 0.23 -17.01
N ARG A 111 -7.33 -0.81 -17.50
CA ARG A 111 -8.50 -1.36 -16.81
C ARG A 111 -8.11 -2.00 -15.49
N ARG A 112 -7.06 -2.83 -15.48
CA ARG A 112 -6.48 -3.42 -14.26
C ARG A 112 -5.97 -2.35 -13.30
N SER A 113 -5.33 -1.30 -13.81
CA SER A 113 -4.82 -0.21 -12.97
C SER A 113 -5.95 0.55 -12.26
N VAL A 114 -7.03 0.88 -12.97
CA VAL A 114 -8.23 1.50 -12.37
C VAL A 114 -8.90 0.55 -11.38
N ALA A 115 -9.05 -0.73 -11.71
CA ALA A 115 -9.62 -1.71 -10.80
C ALA A 115 -8.80 -1.84 -9.49
N ALA A 116 -7.47 -1.75 -9.58
CA ALA A 116 -6.61 -1.75 -8.41
C ALA A 116 -6.79 -0.48 -7.55
N VAL A 117 -7.02 0.69 -8.15
CA VAL A 117 -7.36 1.91 -7.40
C VAL A 117 -8.70 1.74 -6.68
N VAL A 118 -9.71 1.14 -7.33
CA VAL A 118 -10.99 0.82 -6.66
C VAL A 118 -10.76 -0.11 -5.47
N ALA A 119 -9.92 -1.13 -5.61
CA ALA A 119 -9.54 -2.00 -4.50
C ALA A 119 -8.82 -1.24 -3.38
N VAL A 120 -7.97 -0.27 -3.71
CA VAL A 120 -7.33 0.62 -2.71
C VAL A 120 -8.36 1.48 -1.97
N VAL A 121 -9.37 2.00 -2.64
CA VAL A 121 -10.48 2.71 -1.98
C VAL A 121 -11.25 1.77 -1.04
N GLY A 122 -11.43 0.51 -1.43
CA GLY A 122 -11.95 -0.54 -0.54
C GLY A 122 -11.08 -0.76 0.70
N ILE A 123 -9.76 -0.74 0.55
CA ILE A 123 -8.81 -0.79 1.68
C ILE A 123 -8.94 0.45 2.56
N GLN A 124 -9.10 1.65 2.00
CA GLN A 124 -9.32 2.87 2.78
C GLN A 124 -10.61 2.79 3.60
N PHE A 125 -11.68 2.25 3.02
CA PHE A 125 -12.92 2.00 3.75
C PHE A 125 -12.68 1.06 4.95
N LEU A 126 -11.95 -0.04 4.77
CA LEU A 126 -11.60 -0.95 5.87
C LEU A 126 -10.76 -0.25 6.95
N VAL A 127 -9.81 0.62 6.55
CA VAL A 127 -9.04 1.40 7.52
C VAL A 127 -9.96 2.29 8.35
N LEU A 128 -10.94 2.95 7.73
CA LEU A 128 -11.73 4.03 8.32
C LEU A 128 -13.04 3.61 9.00
N VAL A 129 -13.63 2.47 8.62
CA VAL A 129 -14.97 2.04 9.12
C VAL A 129 -15.02 1.80 10.63
N ARG A 130 -13.88 1.44 11.23
CA ARG A 130 -13.70 1.28 12.68
C ARG A 130 -12.52 2.10 13.20
N ASP A 131 -12.17 3.17 12.49
CA ASP A 131 -11.15 4.13 12.95
C ASP A 131 -11.76 5.13 13.93
N SER A 132 -11.13 5.24 15.09
CA SER A 132 -11.62 6.08 16.18
C SER A 132 -11.28 7.57 16.01
N ALA A 133 -10.43 7.94 15.05
CA ALA A 133 -9.88 9.28 14.90
C ALA A 133 -10.42 10.04 13.67
N ALA A 134 -10.55 9.38 12.52
CA ALA A 134 -10.88 10.03 11.25
C ALA A 134 -12.30 9.72 10.73
N GLY A 135 -12.85 8.53 11.03
CA GLY A 135 -14.18 8.10 10.58
C GLY A 135 -14.33 7.98 9.05
N LEU A 136 -15.54 7.69 8.57
CA LEU A 136 -15.83 7.47 7.14
C LEU A 136 -15.91 8.76 6.32
N ASP A 137 -16.15 9.91 6.96
CA ASP A 137 -16.37 11.19 6.28
C ASP A 137 -15.15 11.67 5.49
N ILE A 138 -13.96 11.17 5.81
CA ILE A 138 -12.71 11.52 5.11
C ILE A 138 -12.49 10.71 3.83
N ILE A 139 -13.29 9.68 3.53
CA ILE A 139 -13.13 8.82 2.34
C ILE A 139 -13.01 9.62 1.03
N PRO A 140 -13.85 10.64 0.76
CA PRO A 140 -13.71 11.43 -0.47
C PRO A 140 -12.33 12.09 -0.60
N VAL A 141 -11.80 12.59 0.52
CA VAL A 141 -10.48 13.23 0.56
C VAL A 141 -9.38 12.20 0.33
N THR A 142 -9.42 11.04 1.01
CA THR A 142 -8.41 10.00 0.84
C THR A 142 -8.47 9.34 -0.54
N ALA A 143 -9.64 9.24 -1.15
CA ALA A 143 -9.81 8.75 -2.51
C ALA A 143 -9.14 9.69 -3.53
N VAL A 144 -9.29 11.02 -3.36
CA VAL A 144 -8.60 12.02 -4.19
C VAL A 144 -7.08 11.91 -4.03
N ILE A 145 -6.59 11.80 -2.79
CA ILE A 145 -5.16 11.63 -2.53
C ILE A 145 -4.65 10.34 -3.20
N ALA A 146 -5.36 9.21 -3.07
CA ALA A 146 -4.99 7.98 -3.76
C ALA A 146 -4.98 8.13 -5.28
N ALA A 147 -5.94 8.86 -5.87
CA ALA A 147 -5.95 9.14 -7.30
C ALA A 147 -4.72 9.98 -7.73
N VAL A 148 -4.29 10.94 -6.92
CA VAL A 148 -3.04 11.70 -7.15
C VAL A 148 -1.83 10.77 -7.14
N PHE A 149 -1.66 9.94 -6.10
CA PHE A 149 -0.55 8.98 -6.02
C PHE A 149 -0.55 7.98 -7.18
N TRP A 150 -1.73 7.49 -7.56
CA TRP A 150 -1.90 6.66 -8.75
C TRP A 150 -1.46 7.38 -10.03
N GLY A 151 -1.89 8.64 -10.22
CA GLY A 151 -1.48 9.48 -11.35
C GLY A 151 0.03 9.71 -11.42
N VAL A 152 0.68 9.95 -10.26
CA VAL A 152 2.15 10.03 -10.17
C VAL A 152 2.80 8.71 -10.57
N GLY A 153 2.24 7.58 -10.13
CA GLY A 153 2.70 6.24 -10.54
C GLY A 153 2.66 6.04 -12.07
N LEU A 154 1.54 6.42 -12.70
CA LEU A 154 1.37 6.37 -14.15
C LEU A 154 2.38 7.26 -14.88
N LEU A 155 2.61 8.48 -14.38
CA LEU A 155 3.59 9.40 -14.96
C LEU A 155 5.00 8.82 -14.95
N VAL A 156 5.42 8.25 -13.82
CA VAL A 156 6.73 7.59 -13.69
C VAL A 156 6.82 6.38 -14.61
N GLN A 157 5.75 5.58 -14.71
CA GLN A 157 5.71 4.42 -15.62
C GLN A 157 5.95 4.84 -17.07
N ARG A 158 5.21 5.84 -17.57
CA ARG A 158 5.36 6.36 -18.93
C ARG A 158 6.78 6.84 -19.21
N ARG A 159 7.38 7.60 -18.29
CA ARG A 159 8.76 8.10 -18.44
C ARG A 159 9.78 6.96 -18.58
N THR A 160 9.63 5.88 -17.81
CA THR A 160 10.57 4.75 -17.91
C THR A 160 10.42 3.93 -19.20
N HIS A 161 9.25 3.91 -19.82
CA HIS A 161 9.06 3.22 -21.11
C HIS A 161 9.65 4.02 -22.28
N HIS A 162 9.60 5.36 -22.24
CA HIS A 162 10.17 6.19 -23.31
C HIS A 162 11.71 6.15 -23.36
N VAL A 163 12.38 6.03 -22.20
CA VAL A 163 13.85 5.98 -22.13
C VAL A 163 14.42 4.64 -22.64
N ALA A 164 13.61 3.58 -22.68
CA ALA A 164 14.04 2.24 -23.09
C ALA A 164 13.86 1.95 -24.60
N ALA A 165 13.47 2.94 -25.41
CA ALA A 165 13.33 2.74 -26.85
C ALA A 165 14.71 2.40 -27.47
N PRO A 166 14.83 1.32 -28.28
CA PRO A 166 16.10 0.93 -28.88
C PRO A 166 16.67 2.07 -29.75
N VAL A 167 17.96 2.35 -29.59
CA VAL A 167 18.70 3.17 -30.57
C VAL A 167 18.60 2.44 -31.92
N PRO A 168 18.08 3.06 -32.98
CA PRO A 168 18.04 2.42 -34.30
C PRO A 168 19.46 2.03 -34.68
N ALA A 169 19.65 0.76 -35.05
CA ALA A 169 20.95 0.25 -35.47
C ALA A 169 21.49 1.15 -36.59
N THR A 170 22.68 1.70 -36.39
CA THR A 170 23.39 2.45 -37.43
C THR A 170 23.50 1.54 -38.65
N PRO A 171 22.99 1.94 -39.83
CA PRO A 171 23.12 1.11 -41.02
C PRO A 171 24.60 0.84 -41.26
N ALA A 172 24.95 -0.44 -41.31
CA ALA A 172 26.32 -0.88 -41.56
C ALA A 172 26.80 -0.23 -42.86
N GLU A 173 27.79 0.64 -42.74
CA GLU A 173 28.48 1.25 -43.86
C GLU A 173 29.16 0.11 -44.64
N THR A 174 28.57 -0.24 -45.78
CA THR A 174 29.10 -1.21 -46.72
C THR A 174 30.41 -0.66 -47.28
N LEU A 175 31.54 -1.10 -46.70
CA LEU A 175 32.87 -0.91 -47.27
C LEU A 175 32.93 -1.68 -48.60
N VAL A 176 33.15 -0.90 -49.66
CA VAL A 176 33.37 -1.31 -51.05
C VAL A 176 34.77 -1.90 -51.22
#